data_AF-Q9XNP7-F1
#
_entry.id   AF-Q9XNP7-F1
#
_cell.length_a   1.000
_cell.length_b   1.000
_cell.length_c   1.000
_cell.angle_alpha   90.00
_cell.angle_beta   90.00
_cell.angle_gamma   90.00
#
_symmetry.space_group_name_H-M   'P 1'
#
loop_
_entity.id
_entity.type
_entity.pdbx_description
1 polymer ?
#
loop_
_entity_poly.entity_id
_entity_poly.type
_entity_poly.pdbx_seq_one_letter_code
_entity_poly.pdbx_strand_id
1 'polypeptide(L)'
;MMFHPFHLVEKSPWPLTSSISALSLTLGFVSFFQNLNYFLLLLSILMIFMSSFQWWRDISRESSFQGFHTYWVLNGLKMGMILFILSEIFFFISFFWAFFHSSLSPNIEIGSQWPPKSIFPFNPFEIPLLNSTILISSGITIT
;
A
#
# COMPACT_ATOMS: atom_id res chain seq x y z
N MET A 1 20.59 27.84 -18.73
CA MET A 1 19.13 27.58 -18.77
C MET A 1 18.92 26.18 -19.30
N MET A 2 18.19 25.32 -18.58
CA MET A 2 17.71 24.07 -19.18
C MET A 2 16.62 24.42 -20.20
N PHE A 3 16.71 23.85 -21.39
CA PHE A 3 15.75 24.06 -22.47
C PHE A 3 14.61 23.02 -22.46
N HIS A 4 14.28 22.45 -21.29
CA HIS A 4 13.20 21.47 -21.15
C HIS A 4 12.40 21.68 -19.86
N PRO A 5 11.11 21.32 -19.83
CA PRO A 5 10.24 21.53 -18.67
C PRO A 5 10.33 20.44 -17.58
N PHE A 6 11.15 19.39 -17.78
CA PHE A 6 11.29 18.27 -16.86
C PHE A 6 12.26 18.53 -15.70
N HIS A 7 11.99 17.91 -14.55
CA HIS A 7 12.83 17.96 -13.37
C HIS A 7 13.97 16.94 -13.48
N LEU A 8 15.22 17.40 -13.40
CA LEU A 8 16.40 16.55 -13.26
C LEU A 8 16.75 16.42 -11.78
N VAL A 9 16.35 15.30 -11.18
CA VAL A 9 16.54 15.04 -9.75
C VAL A 9 18.03 14.90 -9.42
N GLU A 10 18.44 15.52 -8.31
CA GLU A 10 19.79 15.34 -7.77
C GLU A 10 20.03 13.91 -7.26
N LYS A 11 21.29 13.54 -7.08
CA LYS A 11 21.63 12.21 -6.58
C LYS A 11 21.10 12.04 -5.16
N SER A 12 20.18 11.09 -4.96
CA SER A 12 19.59 10.79 -3.66
C SER A 12 20.03 9.42 -3.13
N PRO A 13 20.22 9.27 -1.82
CA PRO A 13 20.56 7.97 -1.21
C PRO A 13 19.32 7.08 -1.00
N TRP A 14 18.10 7.64 -1.11
CA TRP A 14 16.84 6.98 -0.75
C TRP A 14 16.52 5.71 -1.54
N PRO A 15 16.81 5.61 -2.86
CA PRO A 15 16.61 4.36 -3.59
C PRO A 15 17.47 3.21 -3.06
N LEU A 16 18.70 3.50 -2.63
CA LEU A 16 19.61 2.49 -2.07
C LEU A 16 19.18 2.07 -0.66
N THR A 17 18.86 3.04 0.20
CA THR A 17 18.44 2.73 1.57
C THR A 17 17.10 2.00 1.61
N SER A 18 16.16 2.39 0.75
CA SER A 18 14.86 1.70 0.62
C SER A 18 15.02 0.26 0.11
N SER A 19 15.83 0.01 -0.92
CA SER A 19 16.07 -1.36 -1.43
C SER A 19 16.74 -2.27 -0.40
N ILE A 20 17.76 -1.79 0.33
CA ILE A 20 18.39 -2.55 1.43
C ILE A 20 17.36 -2.82 2.53
N SER A 21 16.54 -1.83 2.87
CA SER A 21 15.54 -1.97 3.92
C SER A 21 14.43 -2.98 3.53
N ALA A 22 14.00 -2.99 2.27
CA ALA A 22 13.05 -3.96 1.74
C ALA A 22 13.62 -5.39 1.75
N LEU A 23 14.88 -5.57 1.35
CA LEU A 23 15.57 -6.87 1.45
C LEU A 23 15.69 -7.33 2.92
N SER A 24 16.04 -6.42 3.83
CA SER A 24 16.13 -6.76 5.24
C SER A 24 14.78 -7.13 5.85
N LEU A 25 13.68 -6.59 5.32
CA LEU A 25 12.31 -6.90 5.76
C LEU A 25 11.88 -8.29 5.31
N THR A 26 12.17 -8.70 4.07
CA THR A 26 11.88 -10.07 3.61
C THR A 26 12.72 -11.10 4.39
N LEU A 27 14.01 -10.83 4.62
CA LEU A 27 14.85 -11.67 5.48
C LEU A 27 14.38 -11.67 6.95
N GLY A 28 13.90 -10.53 7.44
CA GLY A 28 13.31 -10.38 8.77
C GLY A 28 12.06 -11.23 8.97
N PHE A 29 11.19 -11.32 7.96
CA PHE A 29 10.05 -12.23 7.99
C PHE A 29 10.48 -13.69 8.02
N VAL A 30 11.48 -14.08 7.23
CA VAL A 30 12.02 -15.44 7.25
C VAL A 30 12.60 -15.78 8.64
N SER A 31 13.40 -14.89 9.23
CA SER A 31 13.97 -15.10 10.56
C SER A 31 12.91 -15.14 11.66
N PHE A 32 11.83 -14.37 11.51
CA PHE A 32 10.71 -14.37 12.43
C PHE A 32 9.94 -15.70 12.36
N PHE A 33 9.58 -16.17 11.17
CA PHE A 33 8.81 -17.40 11.02
C PHE A 33 9.60 -18.67 11.36
N GLN A 34 10.90 -18.70 11.05
CA GLN A 34 11.73 -19.90 11.29
C GLN A 34 12.35 -19.93 12.69
N ASN A 35 12.88 -18.79 13.17
CA ASN A 35 13.70 -18.73 14.38
C ASN A 35 13.06 -17.93 15.52
N LEU A 36 11.86 -17.38 15.32
CA LEU A 36 11.17 -16.48 16.27
C LEU A 36 11.98 -15.23 16.67
N ASN A 37 13.02 -14.89 15.91
CA ASN A 37 13.82 -13.71 16.15
C ASN A 37 13.21 -12.50 15.43
N TYR A 38 12.70 -11.56 16.21
CA TYR A 38 12.03 -10.34 15.73
C TYR A 38 12.98 -9.15 15.54
N PHE A 39 14.24 -9.23 15.98
CA PHE A 39 15.16 -8.08 15.99
C PHE A 39 15.39 -7.51 14.58
N LEU A 40 15.69 -8.38 13.61
CA LEU A 40 15.91 -7.97 12.22
C LEU A 40 14.64 -7.39 11.60
N LEU A 41 13.48 -7.98 11.88
CA LEU A 41 12.19 -7.51 11.39
C LEU A 41 11.88 -6.10 11.93
N LEU A 42 12.01 -5.86 13.24
CA LEU A 42 11.78 -4.53 13.83
C LEU A 42 12.74 -3.48 13.26
N LEU A 43 14.03 -3.82 13.13
CA LEU A 43 15.02 -2.93 12.55
C LEU A 43 14.67 -2.58 11.10
N SER A 44 14.28 -3.57 10.29
CA SER A 44 13.92 -3.36 8.88
C SER A 44 12.70 -2.44 8.71
N ILE A 45 11.68 -2.61 9.56
CA ILE A 45 10.48 -1.78 9.56
C ILE A 45 10.85 -0.32 9.88
N LEU A 46 11.68 -0.10 10.91
CA LEU A 46 12.17 1.23 11.25
C LEU A 46 12.94 1.88 10.09
N MET A 47 13.80 1.12 9.41
CA MET A 47 14.58 1.63 8.28
C MET A 47 13.70 2.00 7.06
N ILE A 48 12.65 1.22 6.77
CA ILE A 48 11.69 1.53 5.70
C ILE A 48 10.92 2.82 6.03
N PHE A 49 10.44 2.98 7.27
CA PHE A 49 9.74 4.20 7.69
C PHE A 49 10.66 5.43 7.63
N MET A 50 11.90 5.30 8.10
CA MET A 50 12.84 6.41 8.08
C MET A 50 13.25 6.81 6.66
N SER A 51 13.43 5.85 5.74
CA SER A 51 13.79 6.13 4.34
C SER A 51 12.62 6.75 3.58
N SER A 52 11.39 6.22 3.72
CA SER A 52 10.19 6.80 3.10
C SER A 52 9.89 8.21 3.61
N PHE A 53 9.98 8.46 4.91
CA PHE A 53 9.78 9.79 5.49
C PHE A 53 10.78 10.81 4.93
N GLN A 54 12.07 10.47 4.88
CA GLN A 54 13.10 11.37 4.37
C GLN A 54 12.95 11.61 2.85
N TRP A 55 12.55 10.58 2.11
CA TRP A 55 12.30 10.72 0.67
C TRP A 55 11.12 11.65 0.40
N TRP A 56 9.98 11.46 1.07
CA TRP A 56 8.83 12.36 0.89
C TRP A 56 9.11 13.77 1.36
N ARG A 57 9.90 13.94 2.43
CA ARG A 57 10.39 15.26 2.83
C ARG A 57 11.16 15.93 1.71
N ASP A 58 12.07 15.23 1.04
CA ASP A 58 12.87 15.81 -0.03
C ASP A 58 12.00 16.15 -1.27
N ILE A 59 11.05 15.28 -1.64
CA ILE A 59 10.06 15.58 -2.70
C ILE A 59 9.25 16.84 -2.35
N SER A 60 8.81 16.98 -1.09
CA SER A 60 8.09 18.18 -0.66
C SER A 60 8.93 19.46 -0.74
N ARG A 61 10.26 19.34 -0.58
CA ARG A 61 11.19 20.47 -0.70
C ARG A 61 11.44 20.84 -2.15
N GLU A 62 11.65 19.84 -3.00
CA GLU A 62 11.78 19.98 -4.46
C GLU A 62 10.55 20.67 -5.06
N SER A 63 9.36 20.34 -4.56
CA SER A 63 8.12 20.96 -5.02
C SER A 63 7.92 22.38 -4.48
N SER A 64 7.91 22.56 -3.15
CA SER A 64 7.43 23.79 -2.51
C SER A 64 8.49 24.87 -2.35
N PHE A 65 9.73 24.50 -2.05
CA PHE A 65 10.80 25.47 -1.77
C PHE A 65 11.69 25.72 -2.98
N GLN A 66 11.88 24.72 -3.85
CA GLN A 66 12.72 24.83 -5.05
C GLN A 66 11.93 25.08 -6.34
N GLY A 67 10.62 24.76 -6.36
CA GLY A 67 9.73 25.07 -7.48
C GLY A 67 9.94 24.18 -8.71
N PHE A 68 10.50 22.97 -8.56
CA PHE A 68 10.81 22.09 -9.69
C PHE A 68 9.58 21.37 -10.30
N HIS A 69 8.42 21.45 -9.67
CA HIS A 69 7.19 20.81 -10.13
C HIS A 69 6.44 21.68 -11.14
N THR A 70 6.95 21.77 -12.36
CA THR A 70 6.25 22.42 -13.48
C THR A 70 4.95 21.67 -13.84
N TYR A 71 4.09 22.30 -14.64
CA TYR A 71 2.83 21.69 -15.10
C TYR A 71 3.01 20.29 -15.71
N TRP A 72 4.05 20.10 -16.53
CA TRP A 72 4.35 18.81 -17.16
C TRP A 72 4.77 17.74 -16.14
N VAL A 73 5.58 18.12 -15.15
CA VAL A 73 5.99 17.23 -14.06
C VAL A 73 4.79 16.83 -13.21
N LEU A 74 3.92 17.78 -12.86
CA LEU A 74 2.69 17.51 -12.10
C LEU A 74 1.74 16.57 -12.84
N ASN A 75 1.57 16.75 -14.15
CA ASN A 75 0.77 15.82 -14.95
C ASN A 75 1.38 14.41 -14.98
N GLY A 76 2.72 14.30 -15.04
CA GLY A 76 3.41 13.03 -14.91
C GLY A 76 3.16 12.35 -13.55
N LEU A 77 3.26 13.10 -12.45
CA LEU A 77 2.98 12.60 -11.10
C LEU A 77 1.51 12.15 -10.94
N LYS A 78 0.55 12.91 -11.49
CA LYS A 78 -0.87 12.52 -11.52
C LYS A 78 -1.09 11.21 -12.26
N MET A 79 -0.48 11.06 -13.45
CA MET A 79 -0.56 9.81 -14.21
C MET A 79 0.08 8.65 -13.45
N GLY A 80 1.22 8.88 -12.80
CA GLY A 80 1.88 7.89 -11.93
C GLY A 80 0.97 7.43 -10.79
N MET A 81 0.27 8.35 -10.12
CA MET A 81 -0.67 8.00 -9.04
C MET A 81 -1.87 7.20 -9.56
N ILE A 82 -2.42 7.56 -10.73
CA ILE A 82 -3.52 6.79 -11.34
C ILE A 82 -3.07 5.35 -11.64
N LEU A 83 -1.89 5.18 -12.23
CA LEU A 83 -1.34 3.85 -12.52
C LEU A 83 -1.06 3.05 -11.24
N PHE A 84 -0.55 3.70 -10.19
CA PHE A 84 -0.36 3.08 -8.88
C PHE A 84 -1.69 2.60 -8.28
N ILE A 85 -2.73 3.44 -8.24
CA ILE A 85 -4.07 3.06 -7.76
C ILE A 85 -4.65 1.91 -8.59
N LEU A 86 -4.47 1.93 -9.91
CA LEU A 86 -4.91 0.82 -10.78
C LEU A 86 -4.22 -0.48 -10.40
N SER A 87 -2.91 -0.47 -10.10
CA SER A 87 -2.20 -1.67 -9.66
C SER A 87 -2.74 -2.21 -8.32
N GLU A 88 -3.12 -1.34 -7.38
CA GLU A 88 -3.77 -1.73 -6.12
C GLU A 88 -5.17 -2.33 -6.35
N ILE A 89 -5.94 -1.80 -7.30
CA ILE A 89 -7.24 -2.39 -7.67
C ILE A 89 -7.06 -3.84 -8.15
N PHE A 90 -6.06 -4.11 -9.01
CA PHE A 90 -5.75 -5.48 -9.45
C PHE A 90 -5.28 -6.38 -8.31
N PHE A 91 -4.49 -5.83 -7.37
CA PHE A 91 -4.12 -6.55 -6.16
C PHE A 91 -5.36 -6.97 -5.35
N PHE A 92 -6.35 -6.08 -5.15
CA PHE A 92 -7.60 -6.43 -4.47
C PHE A 92 -8.49 -7.39 -5.25
N ILE A 93 -8.54 -7.31 -6.58
CA ILE A 93 -9.26 -8.27 -7.43
C ILE A 93 -8.80 -9.71 -7.16
N SER A 94 -7.51 -9.93 -6.87
CA SER A 94 -7.00 -11.27 -6.55
C SER A 94 -7.62 -11.87 -5.28
N PHE A 95 -7.86 -11.05 -4.23
CA PHE A 95 -8.53 -11.50 -3.01
C PHE A 95 -10.02 -11.75 -3.23
N PHE A 96 -10.70 -10.88 -3.98
CA PHE A 96 -12.11 -11.12 -4.35
C PHE A 96 -12.25 -12.40 -5.17
N TRP A 97 -11.31 -12.66 -6.09
CA TRP A 97 -11.31 -13.90 -6.85
C TRP A 97 -11.16 -15.13 -5.95
N ALA A 98 -10.22 -15.12 -5.01
CA ALA A 98 -10.08 -16.20 -4.03
C ALA A 98 -11.35 -16.40 -3.17
N PHE A 99 -12.00 -15.31 -2.75
CA PHE A 99 -13.26 -15.35 -2.01
C PHE A 99 -14.40 -15.95 -2.84
N PHE A 100 -14.60 -15.50 -4.08
CA PHE A 100 -15.67 -16.04 -4.94
C PHE A 100 -15.41 -17.49 -5.32
N HIS A 101 -14.16 -17.86 -5.60
CA HIS A 101 -13.80 -19.24 -5.89
C HIS A 101 -14.16 -20.18 -4.73
N SER A 102 -13.86 -19.79 -3.50
CA SER A 102 -14.14 -20.60 -2.31
C SER A 102 -15.62 -20.59 -1.87
N SER A 103 -16.34 -19.47 -2.06
CA SER A 103 -17.74 -19.34 -1.63
C SER A 103 -18.76 -19.88 -2.64
N LEU A 104 -18.50 -19.78 -3.95
CA LEU A 104 -19.43 -20.25 -4.99
C LEU A 104 -19.40 -21.77 -5.17
N SER A 105 -18.25 -22.40 -4.95
CA SER A 105 -18.08 -23.86 -5.01
C SER A 105 -17.38 -24.37 -3.75
N PRO A 106 -18.08 -24.39 -2.59
CA PRO A 106 -17.47 -24.77 -1.32
C PRO A 106 -17.06 -26.25 -1.33
N ASN A 107 -15.84 -26.52 -0.83
CA ASN A 107 -15.32 -27.88 -0.73
C ASN A 107 -16.18 -28.75 0.20
N ILE A 108 -16.18 -30.05 -0.07
CA ILE A 108 -16.94 -31.04 0.72
C ILE A 108 -16.46 -31.07 2.19
N GLU A 109 -15.17 -30.83 2.42
CA GLU A 109 -14.55 -30.76 3.76
C GLU A 109 -15.20 -29.69 4.67
N ILE A 110 -15.76 -28.65 4.07
CA ILE A 110 -16.41 -27.52 4.75
C ILE A 110 -17.92 -27.77 4.96
N GLY A 111 -18.44 -28.89 4.44
CA GLY A 111 -19.85 -29.24 4.45
C GLY A 111 -20.61 -28.83 3.20
N SER A 112 -19.91 -28.52 2.09
CA SER A 112 -20.51 -28.12 0.80
C SER A 112 -21.49 -26.95 0.89
N GLN A 113 -21.29 -26.06 1.86
CA GLN A 113 -22.12 -24.88 2.08
C GLN A 113 -21.25 -23.67 2.41
N TRP A 114 -21.77 -22.48 2.11
CA TRP A 114 -21.17 -21.21 2.51
C TRP A 114 -22.20 -20.36 3.27
N PRO A 115 -21.88 -19.83 4.47
CA PRO A 115 -20.62 -19.97 5.19
C PRO A 115 -20.36 -21.41 5.68
N PRO A 116 -19.10 -21.78 5.95
CA PRO A 116 -18.72 -23.03 6.57
C PRO A 116 -19.56 -23.36 7.81
N LYS A 117 -19.81 -24.65 8.05
CA LYS A 117 -20.45 -25.07 9.30
C LYS A 117 -19.66 -24.54 10.50
N SER A 118 -20.36 -24.10 11.56
CA SER A 118 -19.82 -23.47 12.78
C SER A 118 -19.18 -22.07 12.63
N ILE A 119 -19.19 -21.47 11.44
CA ILE A 119 -18.80 -20.06 11.29
C ILE A 119 -20.06 -19.20 11.32
N PHE A 120 -20.15 -18.32 12.31
CA PHE A 120 -21.21 -17.33 12.43
C PHE A 120 -20.73 -16.00 11.83
N PRO A 121 -21.26 -15.56 10.68
CA PRO A 121 -20.86 -14.29 10.10
C PRO A 121 -21.34 -13.12 10.97
N PHE A 122 -20.60 -12.01 10.92
CA PHE A 122 -21.04 -10.76 11.54
C PHE A 122 -22.34 -10.26 10.88
N ASN A 123 -23.23 -9.67 11.68
CA ASN A 123 -24.42 -9.01 11.16
C ASN A 123 -24.00 -7.79 10.32
N PRO A 124 -24.31 -7.74 9.01
CA PRO A 124 -23.87 -6.63 8.16
C PRO A 124 -24.50 -5.29 8.55
N PHE A 125 -25.63 -5.28 9.27
CA PHE A 125 -26.37 -4.06 9.65
C PHE A 125 -25.89 -3.41 10.95
N GLU A 126 -24.92 -4.00 11.64
CA GLU A 126 -24.37 -3.46 12.89
C GLU A 126 -23.08 -2.65 12.62
N ILE A 127 -21.96 -3.09 13.18
CA ILE A 127 -20.65 -2.43 13.05
C ILE A 127 -20.21 -2.30 11.58
N PRO A 128 -20.40 -3.30 10.68
CA PRO A 128 -20.02 -3.14 9.28
C PRO A 128 -20.75 -2.00 8.57
N LEU A 129 -22.06 -1.84 8.82
CA LEU A 129 -22.84 -0.72 8.28
C LEU A 129 -22.32 0.61 8.80
N LEU A 130 -22.04 0.72 10.10
CA LEU A 130 -21.45 1.93 10.70
C LEU A 130 -20.12 2.29 10.03
N ASN A 131 -19.24 1.32 9.78
CA ASN A 131 -17.98 1.58 9.10
C ASN A 131 -18.19 2.07 7.66
N SER A 132 -19.20 1.53 6.96
CA SER A 132 -19.54 2.00 5.60
C SER A 132 -20.04 3.45 5.61
N THR A 133 -20.85 3.85 6.58
CA THR A 133 -21.35 5.23 6.68
C THR A 133 -20.25 6.20 7.09
N ILE A 134 -19.31 5.80 7.96
CA ILE A 134 -18.11 6.59 8.28
C ILE A 134 -17.24 6.80 7.03
N LEU A 135 -17.03 5.76 6.23
CA LEU A 135 -16.25 5.89 4.99
C LEU A 135 -16.94 6.78 3.96
N ILE A 136 -18.25 6.64 3.75
CA ILE A 136 -19.02 7.50 2.83
C ILE A 136 -19.02 8.96 3.31
N SER A 137 -19.27 9.19 4.60
CA SER A 137 -19.27 10.55 5.16
C SER A 137 -17.91 11.22 5.08
N SER A 138 -16.81 10.49 5.38
CA SER A 138 -15.46 11.04 5.20
C SER A 138 -15.15 11.39 3.73
N GLY A 139 -15.67 10.62 2.77
CA GLY A 139 -15.63 10.94 1.35
C GLY A 139 -16.39 12.21 0.97
N ILE A 140 -17.48 12.54 1.67
CA ILE A 140 -18.21 13.81 1.46
C ILE A 140 -17.45 14.99 2.11
N THR A 141 -16.80 14.78 3.26
CA THR A 141 -16.07 15.89 3.94
C THR A 141 -14.79 16.33 3.23
N ILE A 142 -14.18 15.46 2.42
CA ILE A 142 -12.95 15.78 1.70
C ILE A 142 -13.19 16.55 0.40
N THR A 143 -14.40 16.46 -0.17
CA THR A 143 -14.84 17.17 -1.39
C THR A 143 -15.36 18.57 -1.07
#